data_AF-A0A654DY87-F1
#
_entry.id   AF-A0A654DY87-F1
#
_cell.length_a   1.000
_cell.length_b   1.000
_cell.length_c   1.000
_cell.angle_alpha   90.00
_cell.angle_beta   90.00
_cell.angle_gamma   90.00
#
_symmetry.space_group_name_H-M   'P 1'
#
loop_
_entity.id
_entity.type
_entity.pdbx_description
1 polymer ?
#
loop_
_entity_poly.entity_id
_entity_poly.type
_entity_poly.pdbx_seq_one_letter_code
_entity_poly.pdbx_strand_id
1 'polypeptide(L)'
;MIRFFRRIRQKLLTENQFSKYLLYAIGEIVLVVIGILIALQINNWYQQHLERELEEDYYCQFLEDVNQDLIQLNEQVQYTQDRLHHANKLLGLLQIGDGDFEEILEHTKGAVSKTDAIITPNMNAFEDLKSSGNLRLITDKNIKKQLTEYYAYEQGLLNVINSNAISITTRFKEKADRINNGWVYLIESQNGFDSTLVSVEKLKALSVSNEEITLKHMNDALAYIASNSRNLEHLKSLESNIFLMKATLETRCTGKN
;
A
#
# COMPACT_ATOMS: atom_id res chain seq x y z
N MET A 1 -16.37 55.34 21.88
CA MET A 1 -15.75 56.04 20.73
C MET A 1 -16.71 56.94 19.95
N ILE A 2 -17.91 56.49 19.56
CA ILE A 2 -18.80 57.23 18.64
C ILE A 2 -19.14 58.68 19.09
N ARG A 3 -19.33 58.96 20.39
CA ARG A 3 -19.74 60.31 20.87
C ARG A 3 -18.63 61.37 20.78
N PHE A 4 -17.36 60.97 20.88
CA PHE A 4 -16.21 61.89 20.85
C PHE A 4 -15.91 62.35 19.42
N PHE A 5 -15.78 61.38 18.50
CA PHE A 5 -15.62 61.63 17.06
C PHE A 5 -16.82 62.39 16.47
N ARG A 6 -18.05 62.14 16.96
CA ARG A 6 -19.25 62.89 16.55
C ARG A 6 -19.21 64.38 16.89
N ARG A 7 -18.71 64.75 18.09
CA ARG A 7 -18.60 66.16 18.50
C ARG A 7 -17.55 66.91 17.67
N ILE A 8 -16.44 66.26 17.33
CA ILE A 8 -15.38 66.83 16.49
C ILE A 8 -15.86 67.05 15.05
N ARG A 9 -16.57 66.07 14.47
CA ARG A 9 -17.20 66.21 13.13
C ARG A 9 -18.18 67.38 13.07
N GLN A 10 -19.04 67.54 14.07
CA GLN A 10 -20.00 68.63 14.12
C GLN A 10 -19.31 70.00 14.19
N LYS A 11 -18.23 70.12 14.98
CA LYS A 11 -17.49 71.38 15.14
C LYS A 11 -16.73 71.80 13.87
N LEU A 12 -16.14 70.84 13.15
CA LEU A 12 -15.41 71.08 11.89
C LEU A 12 -16.33 71.47 10.71
N LEU A 13 -17.57 70.96 10.69
CA LEU A 13 -18.59 71.32 9.69
C LEU A 13 -19.17 72.73 9.90
N THR A 14 -19.29 73.19 11.15
CA THR A 14 -19.81 74.54 11.48
C THR A 14 -18.82 75.68 11.23
N GLU A 15 -17.52 75.42 11.14
CA GLU A 15 -16.48 76.45 10.98
C GLU A 15 -16.04 76.70 9.51
N ASN A 16 -16.79 76.24 8.50
CA ASN A 16 -16.45 76.36 7.07
C ASN A 16 -15.10 75.71 6.66
N GLN A 17 -14.58 74.76 7.46
CA GLN A 17 -13.29 74.09 7.26
C GLN A 17 -13.44 72.74 6.52
N PHE A 18 -14.11 72.75 5.37
CA PHE A 18 -14.41 71.54 4.59
C PHE A 18 -13.17 70.70 4.26
N SER A 19 -12.04 71.34 3.91
CA SER A 19 -10.77 70.64 3.62
C SER A 19 -10.23 69.85 4.82
N LYS A 20 -10.35 70.38 6.05
CA LYS A 20 -9.90 69.67 7.27
C LYS A 20 -10.84 68.52 7.62
N TYR A 21 -12.14 68.68 7.36
CA TYR A 21 -13.13 67.61 7.50
C TYR A 21 -12.84 66.45 6.52
N LEU A 22 -12.50 66.75 5.26
CA LEU A 22 -12.16 65.74 4.26
C LEU A 22 -10.92 64.93 4.66
N LEU A 23 -9.83 65.60 5.07
CA LEU A 23 -8.61 64.97 5.58
C LEU A 23 -8.89 64.06 6.79
N TYR A 24 -9.74 64.51 7.71
CA TYR A 24 -10.13 63.73 8.88
C TYR A 24 -10.96 62.50 8.52
N ALA A 25 -11.93 62.65 7.62
CA ALA A 25 -12.75 61.53 7.14
C ALA A 25 -11.94 60.49 6.37
N ILE A 26 -10.97 60.91 5.58
CA ILE A 26 -10.00 60.01 4.93
C ILE A 26 -9.17 59.27 5.98
N GLY A 27 -8.68 59.96 7.01
CA GLY A 27 -7.97 59.34 8.13
C GLY A 27 -8.78 58.27 8.87
N GLU A 28 -10.08 58.53 9.12
CA GLU A 28 -10.99 57.55 9.71
C GLU A 28 -11.19 56.31 8.82
N ILE A 29 -11.36 56.50 7.51
CA ILE A 29 -11.48 55.39 6.54
C ILE A 29 -10.18 54.56 6.53
N VAL A 30 -9.01 55.21 6.47
CA VAL A 30 -7.71 54.53 6.50
C VAL A 30 -7.53 53.73 7.79
N LEU A 31 -7.91 54.28 8.95
CA LEU A 31 -7.88 53.56 10.23
C LEU A 31 -8.79 52.33 10.25
N VAL A 32 -10.01 52.45 9.72
CA VAL A 32 -10.95 51.31 9.60
C VAL A 32 -10.38 50.25 8.66
N VAL A 33 -9.83 50.64 7.51
CA VAL A 33 -9.21 49.72 6.55
C VAL A 33 -8.03 48.99 7.18
N ILE A 34 -7.14 49.68 7.90
CA ILE A 34 -6.03 49.04 8.65
C ILE A 34 -6.57 48.03 9.67
N GLY A 35 -7.62 48.39 10.42
CA GLY A 35 -8.25 47.47 11.37
C GLY A 35 -8.78 46.19 10.72
N ILE A 36 -9.46 46.32 9.57
CA ILE A 36 -9.97 45.17 8.81
C ILE A 36 -8.82 44.31 8.26
N LEU A 37 -7.76 44.93 7.72
CA LEU A 37 -6.60 44.21 7.19
C LEU A 37 -5.87 43.43 8.29
N ILE A 38 -5.69 44.01 9.48
CA ILE A 38 -5.09 43.31 10.63
C ILE A 38 -5.95 42.12 11.05
N ALA A 39 -7.28 42.30 11.15
CA ALA A 39 -8.20 41.22 11.49
C ALA A 39 -8.14 40.07 10.47
N LEU A 40 -8.12 40.40 9.18
CA LEU A 40 -7.99 39.42 8.10
C LEU A 40 -6.63 38.71 8.14
N GLN A 41 -5.54 39.44 8.44
CA GLN A 41 -4.21 38.86 8.55
C GLN A 41 -4.09 37.88 9.73
N ILE A 42 -4.68 38.22 10.89
CA ILE A 42 -4.72 37.33 12.05
C ILE A 42 -5.50 36.06 11.73
N ASN A 43 -6.66 36.19 11.08
CA ASN A 43 -7.45 35.05 10.65
C ASN A 43 -6.68 34.15 9.67
N ASN A 44 -6.04 34.73 8.66
CA ASN A 44 -5.24 33.97 7.69
C ASN A 44 -4.06 33.25 8.34
N TRP A 45 -3.38 33.89 9.29
CA TRP A 45 -2.29 33.26 10.04
C TRP A 45 -2.78 32.08 10.88
N TYR A 46 -3.91 32.22 11.58
CA TYR A 46 -4.51 31.13 12.34
C TYR A 46 -4.92 29.95 11.45
N GLN A 47 -5.54 30.22 10.29
CA GLN A 47 -5.89 29.17 9.32
C GLN A 47 -4.65 28.47 8.76
N GLN A 48 -3.60 29.21 8.39
CA GLN A 48 -2.33 28.62 7.93
C GLN A 48 -1.66 27.77 9.01
N HIS A 49 -1.80 28.14 10.28
CA HIS A 49 -1.29 27.32 11.38
C HIS A 49 -2.03 25.99 11.48
N LEU A 50 -3.37 26.00 11.44
CA LEU A 50 -4.18 24.77 11.44
C LEU A 50 -3.90 23.88 10.21
N GLU A 51 -3.75 24.47 9.02
CA GLU A 51 -3.41 23.71 7.81
C GLU A 51 -2.03 23.04 7.91
N ARG A 52 -1.07 23.66 8.61
CA ARG A 52 0.25 23.05 8.87
C ARG A 52 0.19 21.93 9.88
N GLU A 53 -0.63 22.05 10.92
CA GLU A 53 -0.85 20.95 11.87
C GLU A 53 -1.47 19.73 11.17
N LEU A 54 -2.47 19.96 10.31
CA LEU A 54 -3.05 18.90 9.49
C LEU A 54 -2.05 18.30 8.48
N GLU A 55 -1.20 19.12 7.86
CA GLU A 55 -0.12 18.64 6.98
C GLU A 55 0.84 17.71 7.73
N GLU A 56 1.22 18.06 8.96
CA GLU A 56 2.06 17.22 9.83
C GLU A 56 1.37 15.91 10.21
N ASP A 57 0.08 15.97 10.58
CA ASP A 57 -0.72 14.77 10.90
C ASP A 57 -0.77 13.81 9.71
N TYR A 58 -0.94 14.32 8.48
CA TYR A 58 -0.88 13.50 7.27
C TYR A 58 0.49 12.85 7.07
N TYR A 59 1.60 13.56 7.31
CA TYR A 59 2.93 12.94 7.23
C TYR A 59 3.10 11.80 8.23
N CYS A 60 2.53 11.92 9.44
CA CYS A 60 2.54 10.83 10.41
C CYS A 60 1.65 9.65 9.99
N GLN A 61 0.48 9.90 9.40
CA GLN A 61 -0.37 8.83 8.86
C GLN A 61 0.29 8.12 7.67
N PHE A 62 0.95 8.84 6.77
CA PHE A 62 1.75 8.23 5.70
C PHE A 62 2.87 7.36 6.26
N LEU A 63 3.54 7.82 7.32
CA LEU A 63 4.59 7.04 7.97
C LEU A 63 4.02 5.76 8.59
N GLU A 64 2.83 5.81 9.17
CA GLU A 64 2.11 4.63 9.67
C GLU A 64 1.80 3.65 8.54
N ASP A 65 1.21 4.13 7.44
CA ASP A 65 0.91 3.31 6.24
C ASP A 65 2.19 2.60 5.73
N VAL A 66 3.29 3.33 5.58
CA VAL A 66 4.59 2.78 5.10
C VAL A 66 5.17 1.76 6.09
N ASN A 67 4.99 1.94 7.39
CA ASN A 67 5.42 0.95 8.38
C ASN A 67 4.57 -0.33 8.31
N GLN A 68 3.27 -0.21 8.05
CA GLN A 68 2.41 -1.37 7.82
C GLN A 68 2.77 -2.10 6.52
N ASP A 69 3.09 -1.35 5.46
CA ASP A 69 3.60 -1.91 4.20
C ASP A 69 4.86 -2.74 4.44
N LEU A 70 5.80 -2.24 5.26
CA LEU A 70 7.04 -2.96 5.58
C LEU A 70 6.78 -4.28 6.33
N ILE A 71 5.81 -4.31 7.25
CA ILE A 71 5.43 -5.54 7.96
C ILE A 71 4.88 -6.58 6.97
N GLN A 72 3.93 -6.17 6.12
CA GLN A 72 3.34 -7.05 5.11
C GLN A 72 4.38 -7.54 4.09
N LEU A 73 5.30 -6.66 3.69
CA LEU A 73 6.39 -7.00 2.77
C LEU A 73 7.29 -8.09 3.35
N ASN A 74 7.67 -7.97 4.63
CA ASN A 74 8.54 -8.93 5.29
C ASN A 74 7.89 -10.33 5.36
N GLU A 75 6.60 -10.40 5.67
CA GLU A 75 5.85 -11.67 5.63
C GLU A 75 5.85 -12.25 4.21
N GLN A 76 5.63 -11.41 3.19
CA GLN A 76 5.62 -11.88 1.81
C GLN A 76 6.99 -12.37 1.33
N VAL A 77 8.07 -11.73 1.76
CA VAL A 77 9.44 -12.19 1.50
C VAL A 77 9.65 -13.58 2.09
N GLN A 78 9.26 -13.80 3.34
CA GLN A 78 9.36 -15.11 3.99
C GLN A 78 8.58 -16.18 3.23
N TYR A 79 7.29 -15.94 2.94
CA TYR A 79 6.49 -16.90 2.18
C TYR A 79 7.08 -17.19 0.79
N THR A 80 7.62 -16.18 0.11
CA THR A 80 8.21 -16.37 -1.22
C THR A 80 9.53 -17.14 -1.16
N GLN A 81 10.34 -16.93 -0.12
CA GLN A 81 11.56 -17.71 0.14
C GLN A 81 11.23 -19.18 0.44
N ASP A 82 10.22 -19.43 1.27
CA ASP A 82 9.77 -20.79 1.58
C ASP A 82 9.25 -21.50 0.33
N ARG A 83 8.40 -20.83 -0.46
CA ARG A 83 7.93 -21.36 -1.76
C ARG A 83 9.10 -21.71 -2.67
N LEU A 84 10.09 -20.82 -2.78
CA LEU A 84 11.27 -21.06 -3.60
C LEU A 84 12.08 -22.26 -3.09
N HIS A 85 12.23 -22.40 -1.76
CA HIS A 85 12.89 -23.55 -1.14
C HIS A 85 12.18 -24.86 -1.51
N HIS A 86 10.86 -24.95 -1.30
CA HIS A 86 10.08 -26.14 -1.63
C HIS A 86 10.09 -26.44 -3.13
N ALA A 87 10.03 -25.43 -4.00
CA ALA A 87 10.09 -25.64 -5.45
C ALA A 87 11.44 -26.23 -5.90
N ASN A 88 12.55 -25.78 -5.30
CA ASN A 88 13.88 -26.35 -5.56
C ASN A 88 14.00 -27.79 -5.04
N LYS A 89 13.47 -28.06 -3.83
CA LYS A 89 13.42 -29.42 -3.27
C LYS A 89 12.62 -30.37 -4.16
N LEU A 90 11.44 -29.95 -4.61
CA LEU A 90 10.61 -30.69 -5.55
C LEU A 90 11.39 -31.05 -6.82
N LEU A 91 12.03 -30.06 -7.45
CA LEU A 91 12.80 -30.31 -8.68
C LEU A 91 13.96 -31.29 -8.44
N GLY A 92 14.68 -31.16 -7.32
CA GLY A 92 15.76 -32.07 -6.96
C GLY A 92 15.30 -33.51 -6.76
N LEU A 93 14.19 -33.72 -6.03
CA LEU A 93 13.60 -35.05 -5.82
C LEU A 93 13.21 -35.72 -7.15
N LEU A 94 12.57 -34.94 -8.04
CA LEU A 94 12.15 -35.42 -9.35
C LEU A 94 13.34 -35.74 -10.28
N GLN A 95 14.47 -35.05 -10.13
CA GLN A 95 15.69 -35.32 -10.91
C GLN A 95 16.40 -36.61 -10.50
N ILE A 96 16.43 -36.91 -9.20
CA ILE A 96 17.08 -38.11 -8.68
C ILE A 96 16.22 -39.36 -8.94
N GLY A 97 14.89 -39.19 -8.99
CA GLY A 97 13.94 -40.29 -9.17
C GLY A 97 13.73 -41.14 -7.91
N ASP A 98 14.12 -40.61 -6.74
CA ASP A 98 14.09 -41.29 -5.43
C ASP A 98 13.07 -40.67 -4.46
N GLY A 99 12.28 -39.69 -4.91
CA GLY A 99 11.23 -39.10 -4.08
C GLY A 99 10.03 -40.02 -3.97
N ASP A 100 9.67 -40.41 -2.75
CA ASP A 100 8.37 -41.03 -2.50
C ASP A 100 7.24 -40.00 -2.75
N PHE A 101 6.07 -40.51 -3.10
CA PHE A 101 4.92 -39.73 -3.50
C PHE A 101 4.52 -38.67 -2.45
N GLU A 102 4.62 -39.00 -1.16
CA GLU A 102 4.30 -38.08 -0.07
C GLU A 102 5.24 -36.87 -0.04
N GLU A 103 6.55 -37.06 -0.24
CA GLU A 103 7.54 -35.97 -0.28
C GLU A 103 7.32 -35.05 -1.50
N ILE A 104 7.03 -35.65 -2.66
CA ILE A 104 6.69 -34.88 -3.88
C ILE A 104 5.47 -34.01 -3.63
N LEU A 105 4.43 -34.56 -2.99
CA LEU A 105 3.22 -33.82 -2.68
C LEU A 105 3.46 -32.70 -1.66
N GLU A 106 4.24 -32.97 -0.60
CA GLU A 106 4.61 -31.97 0.41
C GLU A 106 5.31 -30.78 -0.22
N HIS A 107 6.36 -31.02 -1.02
CA HIS A 107 7.10 -29.95 -1.67
C HIS A 107 6.30 -29.26 -2.79
N THR A 108 5.37 -29.96 -3.44
CA THR A 108 4.42 -29.32 -4.36
C THR A 108 3.51 -28.35 -3.62
N LYS A 109 2.91 -28.76 -2.49
CA LYS A 109 2.05 -27.89 -1.66
C LYS A 109 2.85 -26.69 -1.13
N GLY A 110 4.06 -26.93 -0.64
CA GLY A 110 4.95 -25.88 -0.14
C GLY A 110 5.32 -24.86 -1.23
N ALA A 111 5.59 -25.32 -2.45
CA ALA A 111 5.95 -24.45 -3.58
C ALA A 111 4.83 -23.48 -4.01
N VAL A 112 3.58 -23.82 -3.70
CA VAL A 112 2.38 -23.02 -4.04
C VAL A 112 1.66 -22.49 -2.80
N SER A 113 2.27 -22.60 -1.62
CA SER A 113 1.66 -22.17 -0.37
C SER A 113 1.39 -20.67 -0.37
N LYS A 114 0.19 -20.27 0.09
CA LYS A 114 -0.24 -18.86 0.22
C LYS A 114 -0.05 -18.01 -1.05
N THR A 115 -0.11 -18.61 -2.24
CA THR A 115 -0.06 -17.87 -3.50
C THR A 115 -1.37 -17.12 -3.80
N ASP A 116 -2.42 -17.40 -3.04
CA ASP A 116 -3.72 -16.73 -3.06
C ASP A 116 -3.82 -15.55 -2.08
N ALA A 117 -2.80 -15.33 -1.24
CA ALA A 117 -2.71 -14.14 -0.40
C ALA A 117 -2.36 -12.91 -1.28
N ILE A 118 -3.38 -12.22 -1.76
CA ILE A 118 -3.24 -10.97 -2.52
C ILE A 118 -2.76 -9.88 -1.57
N ILE A 119 -1.74 -9.14 -2.00
CA ILE A 119 -1.16 -8.01 -1.26
C ILE A 119 -1.45 -6.69 -1.98
N THR A 120 -1.71 -5.63 -1.22
CA THR A 120 -2.00 -4.29 -1.72
C THR A 120 -1.31 -3.25 -0.84
N PRO A 121 -0.88 -2.10 -1.40
CA PRO A 121 -0.26 -1.07 -0.59
C PRO A 121 -1.29 -0.46 0.38
N ASN A 122 -0.85 -0.05 1.57
CA ASN A 122 -1.68 0.70 2.50
C ASN A 122 -1.83 2.13 2.00
N MET A 123 -3.02 2.46 1.50
CA MET A 123 -3.33 3.76 0.89
C MET A 123 -4.29 4.59 1.73
N ASN A 124 -4.43 4.32 3.03
CA ASN A 124 -5.46 4.94 3.87
C ASN A 124 -5.29 6.47 3.90
N ALA A 125 -4.09 6.94 4.23
CA ALA A 125 -3.78 8.36 4.29
C ALA A 125 -3.87 9.00 2.89
N PHE A 126 -3.45 8.27 1.84
CA PHE A 126 -3.41 8.79 0.48
C PHE A 126 -4.79 8.95 -0.13
N GLU A 127 -5.67 7.96 0.05
CA GLU A 127 -7.06 8.03 -0.40
C GLU A 127 -7.89 8.99 0.45
N ASP A 128 -7.62 9.11 1.76
CA ASP A 128 -8.23 10.17 2.57
C ASP A 128 -7.83 11.57 2.05
N LEU A 129 -6.54 11.82 1.85
CA LEU A 129 -6.02 13.10 1.31
C LEU A 129 -6.66 13.45 -0.04
N LYS A 130 -6.87 12.45 -0.90
CA LYS A 130 -7.46 12.60 -2.23
C LYS A 130 -8.97 12.80 -2.20
N SER A 131 -9.69 12.03 -1.39
CA SER A 131 -11.16 12.07 -1.31
C SER A 131 -11.68 13.29 -0.54
N SER A 132 -10.95 13.77 0.47
CA SER A 132 -11.26 14.98 1.23
C SER A 132 -10.95 16.28 0.47
N GLY A 133 -10.26 16.21 -0.67
CA GLY A 133 -9.77 17.40 -1.38
C GLY A 133 -8.61 18.11 -0.67
N ASN A 134 -8.01 17.47 0.33
CA ASN A 134 -6.93 18.01 1.14
C ASN A 134 -5.56 17.93 0.47
N LEU A 135 -5.46 17.48 -0.79
CA LEU A 135 -4.20 17.48 -1.55
C LEU A 135 -3.50 18.85 -1.56
N ARG A 136 -4.24 19.96 -1.39
CA ARG A 136 -3.69 21.32 -1.24
C ARG A 136 -2.88 21.54 0.05
N LEU A 137 -3.13 20.76 1.10
CA LEU A 137 -2.49 20.87 2.42
C LEU A 137 -1.02 20.46 2.37
N ILE A 138 -0.65 19.50 1.53
CA ILE A 138 0.76 19.13 1.33
C ILE A 138 1.43 20.27 0.55
N THR A 139 2.11 21.17 1.27
CA THR A 139 2.70 22.40 0.71
C THR A 139 4.03 22.11 0.01
N ASP A 140 4.76 21.10 0.49
CA ASP A 140 6.00 20.63 -0.15
C ASP A 140 5.69 19.88 -1.45
N LYS A 141 5.92 20.56 -2.58
CA LYS A 141 5.69 20.02 -3.92
C LYS A 141 6.58 18.81 -4.22
N ASN A 142 7.78 18.74 -3.63
CA ASN A 142 8.67 17.62 -3.85
C ASN A 142 8.14 16.37 -3.14
N ILE A 143 7.73 16.50 -1.88
CA ILE A 143 7.13 15.37 -1.14
C ILE A 143 5.83 14.91 -1.81
N LYS A 144 4.97 15.84 -2.21
CA LYS A 144 3.74 15.51 -2.94
C LYS A 144 4.00 14.65 -4.18
N LYS A 145 5.04 15.02 -4.95
CA LYS A 145 5.46 14.25 -6.12
C LYS A 145 5.98 12.87 -5.70
N GLN A 146 6.87 12.82 -4.71
CA GLN A 146 7.42 11.56 -4.20
C GLN A 146 6.34 10.60 -3.68
N LEU A 147 5.34 11.08 -2.93
CA LEU A 147 4.21 10.28 -2.47
C LEU A 147 3.41 9.70 -3.64
N THR A 148 3.11 10.54 -4.63
CA THR A 148 2.35 10.09 -5.82
C THR A 148 3.12 9.03 -6.60
N GLU A 149 4.43 9.24 -6.80
CA GLU A 149 5.29 8.29 -7.50
C GLU A 149 5.48 6.99 -6.71
N TYR A 150 5.63 7.07 -5.39
CA TYR A 150 5.72 5.93 -4.48
C TYR A 150 4.49 5.04 -4.59
N TYR A 151 3.28 5.57 -4.36
CA TYR A 151 2.07 4.75 -4.39
C TYR A 151 1.80 4.14 -5.77
N ALA A 152 2.10 4.88 -6.84
CA ALA A 152 1.99 4.35 -8.20
C ALA A 152 2.98 3.21 -8.46
N TYR A 153 4.22 3.35 -7.98
CA TYR A 153 5.26 2.33 -8.11
C TYR A 153 4.94 1.06 -7.31
N GLU A 154 4.58 1.22 -6.04
CA GLU A 154 4.19 0.11 -5.14
C GLU A 154 3.02 -0.67 -5.75
N GLN A 155 1.95 0.01 -6.15
CA GLN A 155 0.79 -0.62 -6.77
C GLN A 155 1.16 -1.38 -8.06
N GLY A 156 2.01 -0.78 -8.90
CA GLY A 156 2.45 -1.40 -10.15
C GLY A 156 3.20 -2.71 -9.93
N LEU A 157 4.16 -2.73 -9.01
CA LEU A 157 4.94 -3.92 -8.70
C LEU A 157 4.12 -4.98 -7.96
N LEU A 158 3.27 -4.58 -7.01
CA LEU A 158 2.39 -5.50 -6.29
C LEU A 158 1.40 -6.19 -7.25
N ASN A 159 0.89 -5.47 -8.26
CA ASN A 159 0.07 -6.07 -9.32
C ASN A 159 0.82 -7.16 -10.10
N VAL A 160 2.10 -6.95 -10.41
CA VAL A 160 2.94 -7.96 -11.08
C VAL A 160 3.15 -9.17 -10.18
N ILE A 161 3.50 -8.95 -8.90
CA ILE A 161 3.69 -10.03 -7.91
C ILE A 161 2.42 -10.86 -7.77
N ASN A 162 1.26 -10.21 -7.63
CA ASN A 162 -0.04 -10.87 -7.53
C ASN A 162 -0.38 -11.63 -8.81
N SER A 163 -0.11 -11.07 -9.99
CA SER A 163 -0.33 -11.76 -11.27
C SER A 163 0.52 -13.02 -11.39
N ASN A 164 1.78 -12.96 -10.98
CA ASN A 164 2.67 -14.14 -10.94
C ASN A 164 2.15 -15.20 -9.95
N ALA A 165 1.66 -14.78 -8.78
CA ALA A 165 1.11 -15.68 -7.77
C ALA A 165 -0.20 -16.35 -8.25
N ILE A 166 -1.05 -15.62 -8.95
CA ILE A 166 -2.23 -16.17 -9.65
C ILE A 166 -1.79 -17.19 -10.70
N SER A 167 -0.78 -16.88 -11.52
CA SER A 167 -0.27 -17.82 -12.53
C SER A 167 0.23 -19.14 -11.92
N ILE A 168 0.97 -19.08 -10.80
CA ILE A 168 1.37 -20.26 -10.03
C ILE A 168 0.14 -21.07 -9.59
N THR A 169 -0.84 -20.39 -8.98
CA THR A 169 -2.06 -20.99 -8.46
C THR A 169 -2.87 -21.66 -9.57
N THR A 170 -3.04 -20.99 -10.71
CA THR A 170 -3.74 -21.52 -11.88
C THR A 170 -3.03 -22.75 -12.42
N ARG A 171 -1.70 -22.70 -12.58
CA ARG A 171 -0.90 -23.86 -13.02
C ARG A 171 -1.06 -25.08 -12.11
N PHE A 172 -1.17 -24.86 -10.81
CA PHE A 172 -1.43 -25.92 -9.83
C PHE A 172 -2.88 -26.45 -9.90
N LYS A 173 -3.87 -25.55 -9.95
CA LYS A 173 -5.31 -25.88 -9.90
C LYS A 173 -5.85 -26.49 -11.20
N GLU A 174 -5.35 -26.04 -12.35
CA GLU A 174 -5.86 -26.41 -13.67
C GLU A 174 -5.09 -27.59 -14.27
N LYS A 175 -5.03 -28.69 -13.52
CA LYS A 175 -4.54 -29.98 -14.03
C LYS A 175 -5.68 -30.78 -14.63
N ALA A 176 -5.54 -31.14 -15.91
CA ALA A 176 -6.49 -32.01 -16.60
C ALA A 176 -6.53 -33.41 -15.96
N ASP A 177 -5.36 -33.96 -15.61
CA ASP A 177 -5.23 -35.25 -14.94
C ASP A 177 -5.03 -35.08 -13.44
N ARG A 178 -6.14 -34.99 -12.70
CA ARG A 178 -6.08 -34.75 -11.25
C ARG A 178 -5.57 -35.95 -10.45
N ILE A 179 -5.81 -37.17 -10.93
CA ILE A 179 -5.42 -38.39 -10.22
C ILE A 179 -3.89 -38.49 -10.17
N ASN A 180 -3.23 -38.41 -11.33
CA ASN A 180 -1.78 -38.54 -11.42
C ASN A 180 -1.03 -37.31 -10.88
N ASN A 181 -1.69 -36.15 -10.78
CA ASN A 181 -1.12 -34.95 -10.17
C ASN A 181 -1.38 -34.85 -8.65
N GLY A 182 -1.79 -35.95 -8.02
CA GLY A 182 -1.86 -36.08 -6.56
C GLY A 182 -3.03 -35.39 -5.87
N TRP A 183 -4.08 -35.01 -6.61
CA TRP A 183 -5.27 -34.41 -6.01
C TRP A 183 -6.01 -35.33 -5.05
N VAL A 184 -5.98 -36.64 -5.29
CA VAL A 184 -6.61 -37.63 -4.40
C VAL A 184 -6.02 -37.50 -2.99
N TYR A 185 -4.70 -37.43 -2.88
CA TYR A 185 -4.00 -37.30 -1.60
C TYR A 185 -4.20 -35.92 -0.97
N LEU A 186 -4.25 -34.86 -1.79
CA LEU A 186 -4.59 -33.52 -1.29
C LEU A 186 -5.98 -33.49 -0.65
N ILE A 187 -7.01 -33.99 -1.36
CA ILE A 187 -8.40 -33.99 -0.89
C ILE A 187 -8.55 -34.87 0.35
N GLU A 188 -7.90 -36.04 0.36
CA GLU A 188 -7.89 -36.92 1.54
C GLU A 188 -7.25 -36.25 2.75
N SER A 189 -6.09 -35.58 2.59
CA SER A 189 -5.44 -34.85 3.69
C SER A 189 -6.29 -33.69 4.27
N GLN A 190 -7.31 -33.26 3.52
CA GLN A 190 -8.26 -32.22 3.92
C GLN A 190 -9.59 -32.80 4.42
N ASN A 191 -9.70 -34.13 4.58
CA ASN A 191 -10.94 -34.84 4.90
C ASN A 191 -12.08 -34.54 3.92
N GLY A 192 -11.75 -34.29 2.64
CA GLY A 192 -12.73 -33.90 1.62
C GLY A 192 -13.55 -35.06 1.05
N PHE A 193 -13.20 -36.31 1.34
CA PHE A 193 -13.95 -37.50 0.89
C PHE A 193 -14.88 -38.03 1.99
N ASP A 194 -16.12 -38.33 1.62
CA ASP A 194 -16.99 -39.19 2.42
C ASP A 194 -16.60 -40.66 2.18
N SER A 195 -15.91 -41.25 3.17
CA SER A 195 -15.42 -42.63 3.10
C SER A 195 -16.52 -43.70 3.03
N THR A 196 -17.78 -43.35 3.34
CA THR A 196 -18.92 -44.27 3.16
C THR A 196 -19.39 -44.36 1.72
N LEU A 197 -19.06 -43.35 0.90
CA LEU A 197 -19.48 -43.23 -0.50
C LEU A 197 -18.30 -43.40 -1.48
N VAL A 198 -17.09 -43.05 -1.06
CA VAL A 198 -15.90 -43.00 -1.91
C VAL A 198 -14.80 -43.91 -1.37
N SER A 199 -14.34 -44.85 -2.18
CA SER A 199 -13.15 -45.66 -1.87
C SER A 199 -11.89 -44.93 -2.31
N VAL A 200 -11.23 -44.25 -1.37
CA VAL A 200 -9.99 -43.49 -1.61
C VAL A 200 -8.84 -44.39 -2.07
N GLU A 201 -8.74 -45.60 -1.50
CA GLU A 201 -7.75 -46.61 -1.89
C GLU A 201 -7.85 -46.97 -3.38
N LYS A 202 -9.08 -47.14 -3.90
CA LYS A 202 -9.29 -47.40 -5.33
C LYS A 202 -8.88 -46.22 -6.20
N LEU A 203 -9.10 -44.98 -5.75
CA LEU A 203 -8.65 -43.80 -6.49
C LEU A 203 -7.12 -43.68 -6.51
N LYS A 204 -6.46 -43.93 -5.38
CA LYS A 204 -4.99 -43.95 -5.28
C LYS A 204 -4.38 -45.04 -6.18
N ALA A 205 -5.01 -46.21 -6.26
CA ALA A 205 -4.57 -47.31 -7.13
C ALA A 205 -4.64 -46.99 -8.64
N LEU A 206 -5.36 -45.93 -9.04
CA LEU A 206 -5.37 -45.44 -10.43
C LEU A 206 -4.18 -44.52 -10.76
N SER A 207 -3.42 -44.08 -9.75
CA SER A 207 -2.23 -43.27 -9.94
C SER A 207 -1.12 -44.10 -10.58
N VAL A 208 -0.57 -43.60 -11.69
CA VAL A 208 0.56 -44.20 -12.40
C VAL A 208 1.67 -43.18 -12.46
N SER A 209 2.83 -43.48 -11.87
CA SER A 209 4.03 -42.67 -12.11
C SER A 209 4.71 -43.14 -13.40
N ASN A 210 4.97 -42.22 -14.32
CA ASN A 210 5.72 -42.48 -15.55
C ASN A 210 6.56 -41.24 -15.93
N GLU A 211 7.44 -41.39 -16.92
CA GLU A 211 8.34 -40.34 -17.37
C GLU A 211 7.60 -39.06 -17.81
N GLU A 212 6.44 -39.20 -18.45
CA GLU A 212 5.63 -38.06 -18.89
C GLU A 212 5.09 -37.24 -17.71
N ILE A 213 4.62 -37.91 -16.66
CA ILE A 213 4.10 -37.27 -15.44
C ILE A 213 5.23 -36.63 -14.64
N THR A 214 6.36 -37.32 -14.48
CA THR A 214 7.56 -36.73 -13.85
C THR A 214 8.01 -35.48 -14.60
N LEU A 215 8.07 -35.52 -15.93
CA LEU A 215 8.42 -34.35 -16.74
C LEU A 215 7.44 -33.19 -16.55
N LYS A 216 6.13 -33.45 -16.45
CA LYS A 216 5.13 -32.41 -16.17
C LYS A 216 5.38 -31.74 -14.80
N HIS A 217 5.64 -32.53 -13.76
CA HIS A 217 5.95 -32.01 -12.43
C HIS A 217 7.27 -31.21 -12.41
N MET A 218 8.29 -31.64 -13.14
CA MET A 218 9.54 -30.88 -13.28
C MET A 218 9.31 -29.53 -13.97
N ASN A 219 8.48 -29.49 -15.01
CA ASN A 219 8.10 -28.25 -15.69
C ASN A 219 7.33 -27.30 -14.76
N ASP A 220 6.46 -27.84 -13.90
CA ASP A 220 5.78 -27.03 -12.90
C ASP A 220 6.74 -26.49 -11.85
N ALA A 221 7.64 -27.33 -11.33
CA ALA A 221 8.66 -26.91 -10.37
C ALA A 221 9.53 -25.79 -10.94
N LEU A 222 9.96 -25.89 -12.21
CA LEU A 222 10.69 -24.83 -12.91
C LEU A 222 9.88 -23.55 -13.01
N ALA A 223 8.59 -23.62 -13.34
CA ALA A 223 7.72 -22.45 -13.38
C ALA A 223 7.56 -21.81 -11.99
N TYR A 224 7.44 -22.61 -10.94
CA TYR A 224 7.37 -22.12 -9.55
C TYR A 224 8.69 -21.44 -9.14
N ILE A 225 9.84 -22.01 -9.48
CA ILE A 225 11.16 -21.41 -9.22
C ILE A 225 11.28 -20.06 -9.95
N ALA A 226 10.94 -20.02 -11.24
CA ALA A 226 11.04 -18.81 -12.06
C ALA A 226 10.16 -17.68 -11.50
N SER A 227 8.89 -17.96 -11.19
CA SER A 227 7.97 -16.95 -10.66
C SER A 227 8.35 -16.49 -9.25
N ASN A 228 8.75 -17.40 -8.35
CA ASN A 228 9.12 -17.02 -6.98
C ASN A 228 10.45 -16.27 -6.92
N SER A 229 11.46 -16.68 -7.70
CA SER A 229 12.74 -15.94 -7.79
C SER A 229 12.52 -14.53 -8.34
N ARG A 230 11.69 -14.38 -9.39
CA ARG A 230 11.34 -13.07 -9.93
C ARG A 230 10.55 -12.22 -8.93
N ASN A 231 9.62 -12.81 -8.19
CA ASN A 231 8.90 -12.10 -7.15
C ASN A 231 9.82 -11.60 -6.03
N LEU A 232 10.86 -12.36 -5.64
CA LEU A 232 11.85 -11.88 -4.66
C LEU A 232 12.61 -10.64 -5.15
N GLU A 233 12.93 -10.55 -6.44
CA GLU A 233 13.55 -9.34 -7.01
C GLU A 233 12.62 -8.12 -6.93
N HIS A 234 11.33 -8.32 -7.21
CA HIS A 234 10.32 -7.27 -7.08
C HIS A 234 10.13 -6.85 -5.62
N LEU A 235 10.05 -7.81 -4.69
CA LEU A 235 9.93 -7.54 -3.26
C LEU A 235 11.12 -6.74 -2.71
N LYS A 236 12.35 -7.06 -3.16
CA LYS A 236 13.54 -6.27 -2.82
C LYS A 236 13.50 -4.83 -3.35
N SER A 237 12.87 -4.64 -4.52
CA SER A 237 12.69 -3.31 -5.11
C SER A 237 11.68 -2.49 -4.31
N LEU A 238 10.56 -3.10 -3.90
CA LEU A 238 9.58 -2.51 -2.98
C LEU A 238 10.23 -2.15 -1.65
N GLU A 239 10.99 -3.07 -1.05
CA GLU A 239 11.72 -2.84 0.21
C GLU A 239 12.57 -1.57 0.15
N SER A 240 13.37 -1.43 -0.91
CA SER A 240 14.22 -0.26 -1.12
C SER A 240 13.41 1.03 -1.23
N ASN A 241 12.28 0.99 -1.93
CA ASN A 241 11.40 2.14 -2.13
C ASN A 241 10.66 2.54 -0.83
N ILE A 242 10.17 1.56 -0.08
CA ILE A 242 9.57 1.73 1.26
C ILE A 242 10.58 2.38 2.21
N PHE A 243 11.83 1.92 2.25
CA PHE A 243 12.85 2.53 3.11
C PHE A 243 13.15 4.00 2.75
N LEU A 244 13.20 4.33 1.45
CA LEU A 244 13.42 5.71 1.01
C LEU A 244 12.24 6.62 1.39
N MET A 245 11.01 6.15 1.21
CA MET A 245 9.81 6.91 1.58
C MET A 245 9.71 7.07 3.11
N LYS A 246 9.95 5.99 3.86
CA LYS A 246 10.00 6.01 5.33
C LYS A 246 10.98 7.05 5.84
N ALA A 247 12.22 7.04 5.37
CA ALA A 247 13.24 8.01 5.77
C ALA A 247 12.82 9.45 5.45
N THR A 248 12.14 9.67 4.32
CA THR A 248 11.60 10.99 3.97
C THR A 248 10.53 11.43 4.96
N LEU A 249 9.58 10.56 5.28
CA LEU A 249 8.46 10.84 6.16
C LEU A 249 8.88 11.00 7.63
N GLU A 250 9.88 10.25 8.10
CA GLU A 250 10.44 10.41 9.45
C GLU A 250 11.02 11.81 9.69
N THR A 251 11.53 12.49 8.65
CA THR A 251 11.98 13.89 8.79
C THR A 251 10.84 14.90 8.89
N ARG A 252 9.59 14.49 8.60
CA ARG A 252 8.42 15.37 8.46
C ARG A 252 7.33 15.10 9.48
N CYS A 253 7.18 13.85 9.91
CA CYS A 253 6.37 13.51 11.07
C CYS A 253 7.16 13.87 12.33
N THR A 254 6.99 15.11 12.81
CA THR A 254 7.64 15.61 14.02
C THR A 254 6.85 15.33 15.29
N GLY A 255 5.95 14.32 15.25
CA GLY A 255 5.01 13.96 16.29
C GLY A 255 5.47 14.39 17.67
N LYS A 256 4.73 15.33 18.28
CA LYS A 256 4.94 15.77 19.66
C LYS A 256 4.98 14.53 20.56
N ASN A 257 6.20 14.09 20.92
CA ASN A 257 6.41 13.14 22.01
C ASN A 257 5.71 13.63 23.28
#